data_AF-A0A0P1AX68-F1
#
_entry.id   AF-A0A0P1AX68-F1
#
_cell.length_a   1.000
_cell.length_b   1.000
_cell.length_c   1.000
_cell.angle_alpha   90.00
_cell.angle_beta   90.00
_cell.angle_gamma   90.00
#
_symmetry.space_group_name_H-M   'P 1'
#
loop_
_entity.id
_entity.type
_entity.pdbx_description
1 polymer ?
#
loop_
_entity_poly.entity_id
_entity_poly.type
_entity_poly.pdbx_seq_one_letter_code
_entity_poly.pdbx_strand_id
1 'polypeptide(L)'
;MLIEVKKVVKAGSGFQALSELIALDFLVDDPVMALLTNLTDHWQFFWVSEKNNSYVIIQTTTVTEPGAAFAVIRTLLAQSPIGDADITLPCFEEPMKRRKLVKMLPTISEGGDSSGIRAAIERYYDIASVLGPDIDMARAAANQIARTIPVFSYYT
;
A
#
# COMPACT_ATOMS: atom_id res chain seq x y z
N MET A 1 5.33 -7.87 -0.96
CA MET A 1 3.89 -8.02 -1.28
C MET A 1 3.13 -8.17 0.02
N LEU A 2 1.97 -7.53 0.15
CA LEU A 2 1.03 -7.70 1.26
C LEU A 2 -0.14 -8.58 0.80
N ILE A 3 -0.67 -9.42 1.69
CA ILE A 3 -1.84 -10.25 1.42
C ILE A 3 -2.86 -10.04 2.53
N GLU A 4 -4.02 -9.49 2.16
CA GLU A 4 -5.16 -9.32 3.02
C GLU A 4 -6.22 -10.38 2.70
N VAL A 5 -6.47 -11.27 3.66
CA VAL A 5 -7.39 -12.39 3.48
C VAL A 5 -8.68 -12.14 4.26
N LYS A 6 -9.82 -12.17 3.57
CA LYS A 6 -11.15 -12.00 4.16
C LYS A 6 -12.02 -13.20 3.87
N LYS A 7 -12.69 -13.74 4.90
CA LYS A 7 -13.73 -14.77 4.71
C LYS A 7 -14.85 -14.29 3.77
N VAL A 8 -15.23 -13.02 3.90
CA VAL A 8 -16.18 -12.33 3.03
C VAL A 8 -15.63 -10.94 2.74
N VAL A 9 -15.46 -10.60 1.46
CA VAL A 9 -15.02 -9.28 1.04
C VAL A 9 -16.21 -8.32 1.18
N LYS A 10 -16.07 -7.31 2.03
CA LYS A 10 -17.09 -6.28 2.28
C LYS A 10 -16.67 -4.97 1.60
N ALA A 11 -17.60 -4.02 1.48
CA ALA A 11 -17.33 -2.69 0.91
C ALA A 11 -16.11 -1.99 1.53
N GLY A 12 -15.86 -2.19 2.84
CA GLY A 12 -14.71 -1.62 3.55
C GLY A 12 -13.37 -2.36 3.33
N SER A 13 -13.39 -3.59 2.82
CA SER A 13 -12.19 -4.43 2.71
C SER A 13 -11.15 -3.85 1.72
N GLY A 14 -11.62 -3.21 0.65
CA GLY A 14 -10.74 -2.54 -0.31
C GLY A 14 -9.99 -1.36 0.31
N PHE A 15 -10.67 -0.54 1.13
CA PHE A 15 -10.01 0.58 1.82
C PHE A 15 -8.94 0.11 2.80
N GLN A 16 -9.19 -0.99 3.51
CA GLN A 16 -8.18 -1.57 4.40
C GLN A 16 -6.93 -2.00 3.61
N ALA A 17 -7.11 -2.79 2.54
CA ALA A 17 -5.99 -3.24 1.70
C ALA A 17 -5.23 -2.07 1.06
N LEU A 18 -5.92 -1.00 0.66
CA LEU A 18 -5.32 0.24 0.16
C LEU A 18 -4.52 0.98 1.23
N SER A 19 -5.06 1.13 2.44
CA SER A 19 -4.37 1.78 3.55
C SER A 19 -3.11 1.02 3.95
N GLU A 20 -3.18 -0.30 4.00
CA GLU A 20 -2.02 -1.15 4.30
C GLU A 20 -0.99 -1.14 3.16
N LEU A 21 -1.41 -1.09 1.89
CA LEU A 21 -0.52 -0.87 0.75
C LEU A 21 0.28 0.42 0.92
N ILE A 22 -0.40 1.53 1.21
CA ILE A 22 0.23 2.84 1.42
C ILE A 22 1.21 2.77 2.58
N ALA A 23 0.78 2.23 3.73
CA ALA A 23 1.63 2.12 4.91
C ALA A 23 2.88 1.29 4.63
N LEU A 24 2.73 0.12 3.99
CA LEU A 24 3.85 -0.74 3.64
C LEU A 24 4.79 -0.05 2.66
N ASP A 25 4.27 0.71 1.69
CA ASP A 25 5.12 1.48 0.77
C ASP A 25 5.97 2.53 1.50
N PHE A 26 5.49 3.12 2.60
CA PHE A 26 6.35 4.01 3.40
C PHE A 26 7.42 3.28 4.22
N LEU A 27 7.21 2.00 4.54
CA LEU A 27 8.08 1.23 5.44
C LEU A 27 9.26 0.58 4.71
N VAL A 28 9.03 0.07 3.50
CA VAL A 28 10.05 -0.66 2.72
C VAL A 28 10.61 0.21 1.59
N ASP A 29 11.80 -0.11 1.11
CA ASP A 29 12.45 0.69 0.04
C ASP A 29 11.91 0.37 -1.36
N ASP A 30 11.51 -0.88 -1.58
CA ASP A 30 11.07 -1.36 -2.89
C ASP A 30 9.58 -1.06 -3.17
N PRO A 31 9.16 -0.97 -4.45
CA PRO A 31 7.75 -0.85 -4.80
C PRO A 31 6.94 -2.08 -4.36
N VAL A 32 5.79 -1.86 -3.72
CA VAL A 32 4.95 -2.94 -3.19
C VAL A 32 3.66 -3.15 -3.98
N MET A 33 3.05 -4.32 -3.75
CA MET A 33 1.73 -4.68 -4.24
C MET A 33 0.94 -5.30 -3.08
N ALA A 34 -0.37 -5.05 -3.06
CA ALA A 34 -1.30 -5.66 -2.11
C ALA A 34 -2.28 -6.57 -2.85
N LEU A 35 -2.65 -7.67 -2.20
CA LEU A 35 -3.67 -8.60 -2.67
C LEU A 35 -4.79 -8.67 -1.64
N LEU A 36 -6.02 -8.35 -2.02
CA LEU A 36 -7.22 -8.62 -1.25
C LEU A 36 -7.89 -9.88 -1.80
N THR A 37 -8.10 -10.89 -0.96
CA THR A 37 -8.68 -12.15 -1.42
C THR A 37 -9.55 -12.86 -0.39
N ASN A 38 -10.51 -13.65 -0.87
CA ASN A 38 -11.22 -14.66 -0.08
C ASN A 38 -10.73 -16.09 -0.35
N LEU A 39 -9.62 -16.24 -1.10
CA LEU A 39 -9.02 -17.49 -1.54
C LEU A 39 -9.92 -18.35 -2.44
N THR A 40 -11.06 -17.81 -2.90
CA THR A 40 -11.99 -18.51 -3.81
C THR A 40 -12.10 -17.77 -5.12
N ASP A 41 -12.92 -16.75 -5.19
CA ASP A 41 -13.39 -16.10 -6.42
C ASP A 41 -13.07 -14.60 -6.46
N HIS A 42 -12.53 -14.06 -5.37
CA HIS A 42 -12.08 -12.68 -5.28
C HIS A 42 -10.56 -12.63 -5.14
N TRP A 43 -9.87 -12.16 -6.17
CA TRP A 43 -8.42 -11.94 -6.15
C TRP A 43 -8.12 -10.56 -6.71
N GLN A 44 -8.10 -9.57 -5.83
CA GLN A 44 -7.95 -8.18 -6.24
C GLN A 44 -6.55 -7.67 -5.90
N PHE A 45 -5.80 -7.30 -6.93
CA PHE A 45 -4.46 -6.76 -6.80
C PHE A 45 -4.50 -5.23 -6.81
N PHE A 46 -3.61 -4.60 -6.04
CA PHE A 46 -3.46 -3.15 -5.95
C PHE A 46 -1.99 -2.75 -6.00
N TRP A 47 -1.66 -1.71 -6.76
CA TRP A 47 -0.31 -1.18 -6.85
C TRP A 47 -0.30 0.32 -7.16
N VAL A 48 0.78 0.98 -6.77
CA VAL A 48 1.04 2.36 -7.15
C VAL A 48 1.56 2.35 -8.59
N SER A 49 0.84 3.03 -9.50
CA SER A 49 1.12 2.98 -10.93
C SER A 49 1.87 4.21 -11.42
N GLU A 50 1.25 5.38 -11.37
CA GLU A 50 1.82 6.61 -11.93
C GLU A 50 1.35 7.87 -11.21
N LYS A 51 2.02 8.98 -11.50
CA LYS A 51 1.68 10.30 -10.96
C LYS A 51 1.15 11.12 -12.12
N ASN A 52 -0.06 11.63 -11.96
CA ASN A 52 -0.59 12.64 -12.86
C ASN A 52 -0.57 13.97 -12.11
N ASN A 53 0.35 14.86 -12.50
CA ASN A 53 0.52 16.23 -11.99
C ASN A 53 0.34 16.38 -10.46
N SER A 54 -0.91 16.52 -10.00
CA SER A 54 -1.31 16.77 -8.61
C SER A 54 -1.67 15.53 -7.78
N TYR A 55 -1.84 14.35 -8.37
CA TYR A 55 -2.23 13.13 -7.64
C TYR A 55 -1.46 11.89 -8.10
N VAL A 56 -1.40 10.89 -7.21
CA VAL A 56 -0.85 9.57 -7.49
C VAL A 56 -1.99 8.59 -7.74
N ILE A 57 -1.83 7.74 -8.74
CA ILE A 57 -2.81 6.75 -9.16
C ILE A 57 -2.42 5.40 -8.57
N ILE A 58 -3.31 4.86 -7.73
CA ILE A 58 -3.28 3.45 -7.34
C ILE A 58 -4.21 2.70 -8.29
N GLN A 59 -3.65 1.77 -9.05
CA GLN A 59 -4.43 0.91 -9.93
C GLN A 59 -4.83 -0.36 -9.20
N THR A 60 -5.91 -0.97 -9.69
CA THR A 60 -6.39 -2.25 -9.21
C THR A 60 -6.89 -3.10 -10.36
N THR A 61 -6.75 -4.41 -10.22
CA THR A 61 -7.43 -5.38 -11.10
C THR A 61 -7.99 -6.52 -10.27
N THR A 62 -9.03 -7.15 -10.77
CA THR A 62 -9.63 -8.33 -10.15
C THR A 62 -9.50 -9.52 -11.07
N VAL A 63 -8.94 -10.60 -10.53
CA VAL A 63 -8.88 -11.92 -11.16
C VAL A 63 -9.90 -12.82 -10.46
N THR A 64 -10.67 -13.56 -11.23
CA THR A 64 -11.70 -14.46 -10.70
C THR A 64 -11.23 -15.91 -10.60
N GLU A 65 -10.24 -16.30 -11.40
CA GLU A 65 -9.70 -17.65 -11.43
C GLU A 65 -8.51 -17.80 -10.46
N PRO A 66 -8.57 -18.73 -9.48
CA PRO A 66 -7.45 -18.99 -8.57
C PRO A 66 -6.14 -19.33 -9.29
N GLY A 67 -6.21 -20.16 -10.34
CA GLY A 67 -5.03 -20.60 -11.08
C GLY A 67 -4.25 -19.43 -11.68
N ALA A 68 -4.98 -18.48 -12.29
CA ALA A 68 -4.44 -17.23 -12.79
C ALA A 68 -3.87 -16.35 -11.67
N ALA A 69 -4.59 -16.18 -10.56
CA ALA A 69 -4.13 -15.39 -9.42
C ALA A 69 -2.83 -15.95 -8.81
N PHE A 70 -2.72 -17.27 -8.67
CA PHE A 70 -1.48 -17.91 -8.21
C PHE A 70 -0.34 -17.78 -9.23
N ALA A 71 -0.63 -17.79 -10.53
CA ALA A 71 0.37 -17.53 -11.55
C ALA A 71 0.94 -16.11 -11.41
N VAL A 72 0.08 -15.11 -11.18
CA VAL A 72 0.48 -13.73 -10.88
C VAL A 72 1.37 -13.67 -9.65
N ILE A 73 0.96 -14.29 -8.53
CA ILE A 73 1.76 -14.32 -7.29
C ILE A 73 3.14 -14.93 -7.54
N ARG A 74 3.21 -16.06 -8.25
CA ARG A 74 4.50 -16.70 -8.59
C ARG A 74 5.40 -15.77 -9.40
N THR A 75 4.84 -15.11 -10.41
CA THR A 75 5.59 -14.15 -11.25
C THR A 75 6.11 -12.98 -10.42
N LEU A 76 5.31 -12.44 -9.50
CA LEU A 76 5.72 -11.36 -8.60
C LEU A 76 6.84 -11.78 -7.63
N LEU A 77 6.78 -13.00 -7.09
CA LEU A 77 7.78 -13.52 -6.16
C LEU A 77 9.10 -13.90 -6.86
N ALA A 78 9.04 -14.31 -8.13
CA ALA A 78 10.21 -14.67 -8.92
C ALA A 78 10.96 -13.43 -9.47
N GLN A 79 10.30 -12.27 -9.50
CA GLN A 79 10.91 -11.04 -9.96
C GLN A 79 11.85 -10.45 -8.92
N SER A 80 13.03 -10.01 -9.38
CA SER A 80 13.94 -9.23 -8.56
C SER A 80 13.29 -7.88 -8.21
N PRO A 81 13.43 -7.36 -6.97
CA PRO A 81 12.84 -6.07 -6.55
C PRO A 81 13.39 -4.85 -7.29
N ILE A 82 14.37 -5.03 -8.18
CA ILE A 82 15.18 -3.95 -8.74
C ILE A 82 14.38 -3.13 -9.77
N GLY A 83 13.92 -1.97 -9.32
CA GLY A 83 13.63 -0.80 -10.15
C GLY A 83 12.23 -0.70 -10.74
N ASP A 84 11.89 0.51 -11.21
CA ASP A 84 10.64 0.91 -11.88
C ASP A 84 10.42 0.22 -13.25
N ALA A 85 10.92 -1.02 -13.42
CA ALA A 85 10.80 -1.78 -14.65
C ALA A 85 9.36 -2.25 -14.87
N ASP A 86 8.95 -2.24 -16.14
CA ASP A 86 7.63 -2.71 -16.56
C ASP A 86 7.53 -4.22 -16.29
N ILE A 87 6.44 -4.63 -15.66
CA ILE A 87 6.18 -6.01 -15.29
C ILE A 87 5.08 -6.57 -16.15
N THR A 88 5.36 -7.66 -16.84
CA THR A 88 4.32 -8.45 -17.50
C THR A 88 3.79 -9.49 -16.51
N LEU A 89 2.54 -9.33 -16.09
CA LEU A 89 1.85 -10.31 -15.25
C LEU A 89 0.98 -11.22 -16.12
N PRO A 90 0.88 -12.52 -15.79
CA PRO A 90 -0.08 -13.42 -16.43
C PRO A 90 -1.50 -12.86 -16.31
N CYS A 91 -2.27 -12.90 -17.40
CA CYS A 91 -3.65 -12.40 -17.47
C CYS A 91 -3.80 -10.87 -17.47
N PHE A 92 -2.71 -10.11 -17.61
CA PHE A 92 -2.72 -8.67 -17.85
C PHE A 92 -2.31 -8.42 -19.29
N GLU A 93 -3.13 -7.66 -20.04
CA GLU A 93 -2.87 -7.38 -21.45
C GLU A 93 -1.69 -6.42 -21.65
N GLU A 94 -1.50 -5.49 -20.72
CA GLU A 94 -0.46 -4.48 -20.80
C GLU A 94 0.60 -4.67 -19.69
N PRO A 95 1.89 -4.45 -20.00
CA PRO A 95 2.93 -4.34 -18.98
C PRO A 95 2.58 -3.26 -17.97
N MET A 96 2.67 -3.59 -16.69
CA MET A 96 2.30 -2.67 -15.62
C MET A 96 3.54 -2.06 -14.97
N LYS A 97 3.46 -0.76 -14.65
CA LYS A 97 4.50 -0.04 -13.92
C LYS A 97 4.19 -0.10 -12.44
N ARG A 98 5.12 -0.64 -11.65
CA ARG A 98 5.04 -0.64 -10.19
C ARG A 98 6.01 0.41 -9.67
N ARG A 99 5.49 1.49 -9.10
CA ARG A 99 6.30 2.63 -8.64
C ARG A 99 6.27 2.80 -7.13
N LYS A 100 7.22 3.59 -6.64
CA LYS A 100 7.32 3.95 -5.23
C LYS A 100 6.51 5.23 -4.93
N LEU A 101 5.57 5.17 -4.00
CA LEU A 101 4.75 6.31 -3.61
C LEU A 101 5.61 7.44 -3.06
N VAL A 102 6.55 7.11 -2.17
CA VAL A 102 7.44 8.11 -1.52
C VAL A 102 8.23 8.94 -2.54
N LYS A 103 8.67 8.32 -3.65
CA LYS A 103 9.39 9.03 -4.72
C LYS A 103 8.50 9.95 -5.56
N MET A 104 7.18 9.78 -5.47
CA MET A 104 6.19 10.50 -6.28
C MET A 104 5.52 11.63 -5.49
N LEU A 105 5.56 11.58 -4.16
CA LEU A 105 5.06 12.64 -3.30
C LEU A 105 6.02 13.83 -3.29
N PRO A 106 5.51 15.08 -3.16
CA PRO A 106 6.37 16.24 -3.00
C PRO A 106 7.21 16.09 -1.72
N THR A 107 8.48 16.49 -1.79
CA THR A 107 9.38 16.50 -0.63
C THR A 107 8.82 17.47 0.40
N ILE A 108 8.24 16.94 1.48
CA ILE A 108 7.81 17.75 2.62
C ILE A 108 9.12 18.16 3.32
N SER A 109 9.48 19.44 3.25
CA SER A 109 10.70 19.99 3.86
C SER A 109 10.77 19.55 5.33
N GLU A 110 11.85 18.86 5.69
CA GLU A 110 12.18 18.45 7.06
C GLU A 110 12.37 19.68 7.94
N GLY A 111 11.28 20.19 8.50
CA GLY A 111 11.29 21.16 9.59
C GLY A 111 11.11 20.42 10.91
N GLY A 112 12.22 20.06 11.56
CA GLY A 112 12.28 19.71 12.98
C GLY A 112 12.13 18.23 13.33
N ASP A 113 13.27 17.64 13.69
CA ASP A 113 13.49 16.53 14.62
C ASP A 113 12.36 15.49 14.81
N SER A 114 12.55 14.30 14.24
CA SER A 114 11.90 13.01 14.57
C SER A 114 10.48 12.67 14.07
N SER A 115 9.82 13.49 13.22
CA SER A 115 8.38 13.35 12.90
C SER A 115 8.03 13.08 11.42
N GLY A 116 8.67 12.12 10.75
CA GLY A 116 8.27 11.67 9.42
C GLY A 116 7.08 10.68 9.43
N ILE A 117 6.33 10.58 8.33
CA ILE A 117 5.23 9.60 8.15
C ILE A 117 5.72 8.17 8.46
N ARG A 118 6.91 7.81 7.94
CA ARG A 118 7.55 6.51 8.20
C ARG A 118 7.76 6.24 9.70
N ALA A 119 8.36 7.19 10.42
CA ALA A 119 8.63 7.05 11.85
C ALA A 119 7.36 6.94 12.70
N ALA A 120 6.28 7.65 12.33
CA ALA A 120 4.99 7.53 13.00
C ALA A 120 4.37 6.12 12.81
N ILE A 121 4.47 5.57 11.60
CA ILE A 121 3.99 4.22 11.28
C ILE A 121 4.84 3.15 12.00
N GLU A 122 6.17 3.25 11.95
CA GLU A 122 7.08 2.32 12.63
C GLU A 122 6.79 2.27 14.13
N ARG A 123 6.66 3.43 14.77
CA ARG A 123 6.34 3.52 16.20
C ARG A 123 5.03 2.82 16.56
N TYR A 124 3.99 2.97 15.73
CA TYR A 124 2.73 2.27 15.95
C TYR A 124 2.93 0.75 15.90
N TYR A 125 3.62 0.23 14.89
CA TYR A 125 3.84 -1.21 14.74
C TYR A 125 4.77 -1.77 15.82
N ASP A 126 5.80 -1.04 16.26
CA ASP A 126 6.67 -1.44 17.36
C ASP A 126 5.86 -1.68 18.64
N ILE A 127 4.97 -0.74 18.98
CA ILE A 127 4.12 -0.87 20.17
C ILE A 127 3.09 -1.98 19.99
N ALA A 128 2.42 -2.03 18.82
CA ALA A 128 1.43 -3.05 18.52
C ALA A 128 2.01 -4.48 18.51
N SER A 129 3.31 -4.63 18.21
CA SER A 129 3.99 -5.93 18.25
C SER A 129 4.12 -6.49 19.67
N VAL A 130 4.18 -5.62 20.68
CA VAL A 130 4.34 -5.98 22.10
C VAL A 130 2.98 -6.05 22.81
N LEU A 131 2.11 -5.08 22.54
CA LEU A 131 0.85 -4.89 23.28
C LEU A 131 -0.39 -5.34 22.50
N GLY A 132 -0.24 -5.69 21.23
CA GLY A 132 -1.36 -5.90 20.31
C GLY A 132 -1.88 -4.60 19.69
N PRO A 133 -2.73 -4.68 18.65
CA PRO A 133 -3.26 -3.52 17.97
C PRO A 133 -4.23 -2.74 18.85
N ASP A 134 -4.06 -1.41 18.90
CA ASP A 134 -4.90 -0.49 19.67
C ASP A 134 -5.51 0.58 18.75
N ILE A 135 -6.84 0.74 18.82
CA ILE A 135 -7.59 1.64 17.93
C ILE A 135 -7.30 3.11 18.21
N ASP A 136 -7.13 3.49 19.48
CA ASP A 136 -6.91 4.88 19.85
C ASP A 136 -5.49 5.32 19.47
N MET A 137 -4.53 4.40 19.60
CA MET A 137 -3.16 4.59 19.12
C MET A 137 -3.09 4.66 17.59
N ALA A 138 -3.79 3.78 16.89
CA ALA A 138 -3.88 3.83 15.43
C ALA A 138 -4.49 5.16 14.96
N ARG A 139 -5.53 5.65 15.65
CA ARG A 139 -6.15 6.94 15.37
C ARG A 139 -5.20 8.10 15.65
N ALA A 140 -4.45 8.05 16.76
CA ALA A 140 -3.46 9.08 17.08
C ALA A 140 -2.35 9.15 16.02
N ALA A 141 -1.84 8.00 15.57
CA ALA A 141 -0.85 7.91 14.50
C ALA A 141 -1.42 8.46 13.17
N ALA A 142 -2.64 8.05 12.79
CA ALA A 142 -3.31 8.56 11.60
C ALA A 142 -3.50 10.09 11.64
N ASN A 143 -3.89 10.64 12.80
CA ASN A 143 -4.04 12.09 13.00
C ASN A 143 -2.70 12.82 12.90
N GLN A 144 -1.62 12.25 13.44
CA GLN A 144 -0.28 12.81 13.29
C GLN A 144 0.13 12.87 11.81
N ILE A 145 -0.11 11.79 11.07
CA ILE A 145 0.17 11.73 9.62
C ILE A 145 -0.69 12.73 8.84
N ALA A 146 -1.99 12.79 9.10
CA ALA A 146 -2.90 13.70 8.42
C ALA A 146 -2.46 15.16 8.55
N ARG A 147 -1.95 15.57 9.73
CA ARG A 147 -1.43 16.92 9.95
C ARG A 147 -0.20 17.28 9.12
N THR A 148 0.54 16.28 8.63
CA THR A 148 1.67 16.53 7.71
C THR A 148 1.23 16.83 6.28
N ILE A 149 -0.05 16.60 5.95
CA ILE A 149 -0.62 16.89 4.64
C ILE A 149 -1.09 18.34 4.64
N PRO A 150 -0.57 19.23 3.75
CA PRO A 150 -0.84 20.66 3.80
C PRO A 150 -2.32 21.06 3.75
N VAL A 151 -3.17 20.27 3.09
CA VAL A 151 -4.62 20.52 3.01
C VAL A 151 -5.32 20.21 4.33
N PHE A 152 -4.79 19.29 5.14
CA PHE A 152 -5.40 18.83 6.38
C PHE A 152 -4.78 19.42 7.64
N SER A 153 -3.71 20.22 7.54
CA SER A 153 -3.05 20.83 8.70
C SER A 153 -3.95 21.80 9.48
N TYR A 154 -5.00 22.33 8.85
CA TYR A 154 -5.92 23.32 9.43
C TYR A 154 -7.21 22.75 10.02
N TYR A 155 -7.48 21.44 9.87
CA TYR A 155 -8.73 20.84 10.34
C TYR A 155 -8.49 20.08 11.67
N THR A 156 -9.23 20.49 12.70
CA THR A 156 -9.27 19.89 14.06
C THR A 156 -10.53 19.08 14.27
#